data_AF-A8CEC8-F1
#
_entry.id   AF-A8CEC8-F1
#
_cell.length_a   1.000
_cell.length_b   1.000
_cell.length_c   1.000
_cell.angle_alpha   90.00
_cell.angle_beta   90.00
_cell.angle_gamma   90.00
#
_symmetry.space_group_name_H-M   'P 1'
#
loop_
_entity.id
_entity.type
_entity.pdbx_description
1 polymer ?
#
loop_
_entity_poly.entity_id
_entity_poly.type
_entity_poly.pdbx_seq_one_letter_code
_entity_poly.pdbx_strand_id
1 'polypeptide(L)'
;FDKIFYNEQEHFNVSSNRFTCIHPGVYVFSFHITVRNQPLRASLVVNGSRRVRTRDSLYGQDIDQASTLVLLRLAAGDQVWMETL
;
A
#
# COMPACT_ATOMS: atom_id res chain seq x y z
N PHE A 1 -7.94 2.16 4.45
CA PHE A 1 -7.97 1.12 5.50
C PHE A 1 -8.88 1.61 6.60
N ASP A 2 -9.80 0.77 7.03
CA ASP A 2 -10.81 1.07 8.05
C ASP A 2 -10.50 0.41 9.41
N LYS A 3 -9.61 -0.59 9.42
CA LYS A 3 -9.13 -1.28 10.61
C LYS A 3 -7.64 -1.04 10.83
N ILE A 4 -7.27 -0.72 12.07
CA ILE A 4 -5.87 -0.57 12.51
C ILE A 4 -5.49 -1.77 13.35
N PHE A 5 -4.52 -2.55 12.87
CA PHE A 5 -3.96 -3.68 13.61
C PHE A 5 -2.84 -3.25 14.57
N TYR A 6 -1.99 -2.31 14.14
CA TYR A 6 -0.88 -1.76 14.92
C TYR A 6 -0.54 -0.35 14.42
N ASN A 7 -0.32 0.60 15.33
CA ASN A 7 0.12 1.97 15.01
C ASN A 7 0.61 2.74 16.25
N GLU A 8 1.35 2.12 17.18
CA GLU A 8 1.74 2.77 18.46
C GLU A 8 2.59 4.04 18.27
N GLN A 9 3.42 4.09 17.22
CA GLN A 9 4.23 5.28 16.92
C GLN A 9 3.43 6.38 16.23
N GLU A 10 2.18 6.11 15.84
CA GLU A 10 1.30 7.06 15.15
C GLU A 10 1.86 7.59 13.83
N HIS A 11 2.82 6.87 13.22
CA HIS A 11 3.41 7.24 11.93
C HIS A 11 2.45 6.96 10.76
N PHE A 12 1.42 6.13 10.94
CA PHE A 12 0.33 5.98 9.98
C PHE A 12 -0.84 6.89 10.36
N ASN A 13 -1.12 7.86 9.51
CA ASN A 13 -2.25 8.75 9.66
C ASN A 13 -3.52 8.08 9.12
N VAL A 14 -4.42 7.71 10.03
CA VAL A 14 -5.65 6.94 9.73
C VAL A 14 -6.63 7.72 8.86
N SER A 15 -6.77 9.03 9.08
CA SER A 15 -7.73 9.84 8.31
C SER A 15 -7.33 10.01 6.85
N SER A 16 -6.03 10.10 6.58
CA SER A 16 -5.50 10.22 5.22
C SER A 16 -5.05 8.89 4.58
N ASN A 17 -4.98 7.81 5.36
CA ASN A 17 -4.41 6.51 4.96
C ASN A 17 -2.95 6.60 4.47
N ARG A 18 -2.13 7.43 5.12
CA ARG A 18 -0.73 7.65 4.73
C ARG A 18 0.22 7.31 5.86
N PHE A 19 1.26 6.56 5.54
CA PHE A 19 2.44 6.42 6.39
C PHE A 19 3.37 7.63 6.17
N THR A 20 3.90 8.20 7.25
CA THR A 20 4.95 9.24 7.19
C THR A 20 6.25 8.66 7.76
N CYS A 21 7.31 8.73 6.98
CA CYS A 21 8.64 8.33 7.42
C CYS A 21 9.20 9.35 8.42
N ILE A 22 9.38 8.95 9.68
CA ILE A 22 10.00 9.82 10.71
C ILE A 22 11.52 9.62 10.77
N HIS A 23 12.00 8.39 10.59
CA HIS A 23 13.42 8.05 10.64
C HIS A 23 13.91 7.58 9.26
N PRO A 24 14.90 8.24 8.64
CA PRO A 24 15.35 7.85 7.31
C PRO A 24 15.93 6.42 7.31
N GLY A 25 15.62 5.63 6.29
CA GLY A 25 16.01 4.22 6.26
C GLY A 25 15.45 3.42 5.10
N VAL A 26 15.64 2.10 5.14
CA VAL A 26 15.00 1.15 4.22
C VAL A 26 13.83 0.51 4.93
N TYR A 27 12.65 0.61 4.32
CA TYR A 27 11.38 0.17 4.85
C TYR A 27 10.83 -0.99 4.04
N VAL A 28 10.18 -1.94 4.73
CA VAL A 28 9.41 -3.02 4.11
C VAL A 28 7.95 -2.61 4.07
N PHE A 29 7.35 -2.65 2.88
CA PHE A 29 5.90 -2.55 2.70
C PHE A 29 5.38 -3.88 2.18
N SER A 30 4.37 -4.42 2.85
CA SER A 30 3.62 -5.59 2.42
C SER A 30 2.14 -5.27 2.39
N PHE A 31 1.45 -5.69 1.35
CA PHE A 31 0.01 -5.53 1.24
C PHE A 31 -0.63 -6.72 0.53
N HIS A 32 -1.87 -7.00 0.95
CA HIS A 32 -2.69 -8.09 0.45
C HIS A 32 -4.08 -7.54 0.13
N ILE A 33 -4.57 -7.83 -1.07
CA ILE A 33 -5.85 -7.32 -1.57
C ILE A 33 -6.66 -8.49 -2.12
N THR A 34 -7.84 -8.70 -1.56
CA THR A 34 -8.84 -9.59 -2.13
C THR A 34 -9.50 -8.91 -3.31
N VAL A 35 -9.42 -9.54 -4.48
CA VAL A 35 -10.00 -9.06 -5.74
C VAL A 35 -11.32 -9.77 -5.94
N ARG A 36 -12.39 -8.99 -6.16
CA ARG A 36 -13.75 -9.51 -6.37
C ARG A 36 -14.50 -8.59 -7.32
N ASN A 37 -15.33 -9.15 -8.19
CA ASN A 37 -16.20 -8.47 -9.17
C ASN A 37 -15.50 -7.67 -10.27
N GLN A 38 -14.36 -7.00 -10.00
CA GLN A 38 -13.64 -6.17 -10.96
C GLN A 38 -12.12 -6.41 -10.89
N PRO A 39 -11.39 -6.27 -12.02
CA PRO A 39 -9.94 -6.36 -12.03
C PRO A 39 -9.28 -5.33 -11.11
N LEU A 40 -8.23 -5.73 -10.41
CA LEU A 40 -7.47 -4.86 -9.53
C LEU A 40 -6.46 -4.02 -10.32
N ARG A 41 -6.39 -2.73 -9.99
CA ARG A 41 -5.27 -1.85 -10.32
C ARG A 41 -4.86 -1.05 -9.10
N ALA A 42 -3.85 -1.53 -8.38
CA ALA A 42 -3.33 -0.88 -7.21
C ALA A 42 -1.93 -0.31 -7.46
N SER A 43 -1.55 0.74 -6.73
CA SER A 43 -0.19 1.27 -6.72
C SER A 43 0.24 1.67 -5.32
N LEU A 44 1.48 1.35 -4.97
CA LEU A 44 2.16 1.93 -3.82
C LEU A 44 2.82 3.24 -4.28
N VAL A 45 2.47 4.33 -3.61
CA VAL A 45 2.84 5.69 -3.98
C VAL A 45 3.78 6.26 -2.92
N VAL A 46 4.84 6.94 -3.36
CA VAL A 46 5.74 7.71 -2.49
C VAL A 46 5.75 9.16 -2.98
N ASN A 47 5.28 10.09 -2.15
CA ASN A 47 5.19 11.53 -2.49
C ASN A 47 4.54 11.81 -3.85
N GLY A 48 3.47 11.08 -4.19
CA GLY A 48 2.74 11.22 -5.46
C GLY A 48 3.35 10.44 -6.63
N SER A 49 4.55 9.90 -6.48
CA SER A 49 5.18 9.04 -7.49
C SER A 49 4.83 7.56 -7.26
N ARG A 50 4.20 6.92 -8.24
CA ARG A 50 3.86 5.49 -8.20
C ARG A 50 5.13 4.64 -8.31
N ARG A 51 5.51 3.97 -7.23
CA ARG A 51 6.74 3.16 -7.16
C ARG A 51 6.53 1.70 -7.50
N VAL A 52 5.39 1.13 -7.08
CA VAL A 52 5.02 -0.26 -7.37
C VAL A 52 3.62 -0.27 -7.93
N ARG A 53 3.39 -1.09 -8.95
CA ARG A 53 2.06 -1.31 -9.55
C ARG A 53 1.72 -2.78 -9.45
N THR A 54 0.51 -3.06 -8.97
CA THR A 54 -0.02 -4.41 -8.86
C THR A 54 -1.31 -4.46 -9.68
N ARG A 55 -1.41 -5.45 -10.55
CA ARG A 55 -2.58 -5.70 -11.40
C ARG A 55 -2.99 -7.13 -11.23
N ASP A 56 -4.29 -7.35 -11.17
CA ASP A 56 -4.86 -8.68 -11.11
C ASP A 56 -6.18 -8.72 -11.86
N SER A 57 -6.49 -9.86 -12.46
CA SER A 57 -7.66 -10.06 -13.30
C SER A 57 -8.39 -11.32 -12.87
N LEU A 58 -9.72 -11.25 -12.81
CA LEU A 58 -10.56 -12.41 -12.53
C LEU A 58 -10.69 -13.26 -13.80
N TYR A 59 -10.11 -14.46 -13.81
CA TYR A 59 -10.19 -15.41 -14.93
C TYR A 59 -11.18 -16.54 -14.61
N GLY A 60 -12.47 -16.28 -14.82
CA GLY A 60 -13.54 -17.27 -14.60
C GLY A 60 -13.81 -17.63 -13.13
N GLN A 61 -13.06 -17.04 -12.21
CA GLN A 61 -13.23 -17.14 -10.76
C GLN A 61 -13.85 -15.87 -10.19
N ASP A 62 -14.66 -16.02 -9.14
CA ASP A 62 -15.34 -14.89 -8.49
C ASP A 62 -14.42 -14.07 -7.57
N ILE A 63 -13.34 -14.70 -7.07
CA ILE A 63 -12.42 -14.14 -6.07
C ILE A 63 -10.99 -14.51 -6.42
N ASP A 64 -10.06 -13.55 -6.27
CA ASP A 64 -8.62 -13.76 -6.34
C ASP A 64 -7.88 -13.00 -5.22
N GLN A 65 -6.56 -13.19 -5.08
CA GLN A 65 -5.72 -12.55 -4.07
C GLN A 65 -4.44 -11.99 -4.68
N ALA A 66 -4.29 -10.67 -4.64
CA ALA A 66 -3.06 -9.99 -5.00
C ALA A 66 -2.22 -9.73 -3.74
N SER A 67 -0.95 -10.13 -3.77
CA SER A 67 0.01 -9.89 -2.69
C SER A 67 1.29 -9.26 -3.22
N THR A 68 1.91 -8.36 -2.47
CA THR A 68 3.17 -7.74 -2.85
C THR A 68 3.99 -7.37 -1.63
N LEU A 69 5.30 -7.59 -1.71
CA LEU A 69 6.29 -7.13 -0.73
C LEU A 69 7.36 -6.32 -1.47
N VAL A 70 7.76 -5.17 -0.92
CA VAL A 70 8.79 -4.31 -1.50
C VAL A 70 9.64 -3.64 -0.42
N LEU A 71 10.92 -3.44 -0.73
CA LEU A 71 11.87 -2.63 0.04
C LEU A 71 11.99 -1.25 -0.61
N LEU A 72 11.79 -0.18 0.17
CA LEU A 72 11.93 1.19 -0.30
C LEU A 72 12.85 1.98 0.64
N ARG A 73 13.82 2.69 0.06
CA ARG A 73 14.59 3.69 0.80
C ARG A 73 13.78 4.98 0.90
N LEU A 74 13.57 5.48 2.11
CA LEU A 74 12.79 6.68 2.41
C LEU A 74 13.65 7.71 3.15
N ALA A 75 13.43 8.97 2.83
CA ALA A 75 13.90 10.11 3.61
C ALA A 75 12.88 10.47 4.70
N ALA A 76 13.32 11.19 5.74
CA ALA A 76 12.41 11.75 6.72
C ALA A 76 11.42 12.72 6.03
N GLY A 77 10.13 12.59 6.36
CA GLY A 77 9.04 13.33 5.75
C GLY A 77 8.40 12.67 4.52
N ASP A 78 9.02 11.63 3.93
CA ASP A 78 8.40 10.91 2.82
C ASP A 78 7.08 10.28 3.25
N GLN A 79 6.04 10.46 2.43
CA GLN A 79 4.73 9.87 2.62
C GLN A 79 4.49 8.70 1.68
N VAL A 80 3.96 7.60 2.23
CA VAL A 80 3.66 6.37 1.49
C VAL A 80 2.19 6.00 1.65
N TRP A 81 1.51 5.68 0.54
CA TRP A 81 0.11 5.24 0.57
C TRP A 81 -0.25 4.33 -0.61
N MET A 82 -1.44 3.73 -0.54
CA MET A 82 -2.02 2.93 -1.60
C MET A 82 -3.05 3.74 -2.40
N GLU A 83 -3.01 3.61 -3.72
CA GLU A 83 -4.06 4.08 -4.63
C GLU A 83 -4.65 2.90 -5.38
N THR A 84 -5.97 2.91 -5.55
CA THR A 84 -6.69 2.01 -6.47
C THR A 84 -7.32 2.84 -7.58
N LEU A 85 -7.22 2.36 -8.83
CA LEU A 85 -7.87 2.96 -10.01
C LEU A 85 -9.08 2.14 -10.44
#